data_AF-A0A537ZN56-F1
#
_entry.id   AF-A0A537ZN56-F1
#
_cell.length_a   1.000
_cell.length_b   1.000
_cell.length_c   1.000
_cell.angle_alpha   90.00
_cell.angle_beta   90.00
_cell.angle_gamma   90.00
#
_symmetry.space_group_name_H-M   'P 1'
#
loop_
_entity.id
_entity.type
_entity.pdbx_description
1 polymer ?
#
loop_
_entity_poly.entity_id
_entity_poly.type
_entity_poly.pdbx_seq_one_letter_code
_entity_poly.pdbx_strand_id
1 'polypeptide(L)' 'MRLVVARCEVVYTGRLTARLPEAVRLLMLKADGSFLVHDDAGGFRPLNCIRKVFRPASNLVTSTT' A
#
# COMPACT_ATOMS: atom_id res chain seq x y z
N MET A 1 -7.24 -3.46 -12.77
CA MET A 1 -6.04 -3.27 -11.91
C MET A 1 -5.72 -1.79 -11.87
N ARG A 2 -5.43 -1.23 -10.69
CA ARG A 2 -4.90 0.14 -10.56
C ARG A 2 -3.55 0.08 -9.85
N LEU A 3 -2.54 0.64 -10.48
CA LEU A 3 -1.17 0.71 -9.97
C LEU A 3 -0.87 2.16 -9.63
N VAL A 4 -0.28 2.39 -8.46
CA VAL A 4 0.19 3.71 -8.03
C VAL A 4 1.62 3.57 -7.57
N VAL A 5 2.52 4.33 -8.16
CA VAL A 5 3.88 4.51 -7.65
C VAL A 5 3.90 5.84 -6.93
N ALA A 6 4.24 5.83 -5.65
CA ALA A 6 4.28 7.05 -4.86
C ALA A 6 5.37 6.94 -3.80
N ARG A 7 5.98 8.08 -3.49
CA ARG A 7 6.72 8.24 -2.25
C ARG A 7 5.71 8.47 -1.13
N CYS A 8 5.63 7.55 -0.19
CA CYS A 8 4.62 7.62 0.86
C CYS A 8 5.11 6.97 2.14
N GLU A 9 4.39 7.20 3.23
CA GLU A 9 4.43 6.40 4.45
C GLU A 9 3.18 5.50 4.47
N VAL A 10 3.28 4.29 5.01
CA VAL A 10 2.13 3.39 5.16
C VAL A 10 1.99 3.02 6.62
N VAL A 11 0.86 3.41 7.21
CA VAL A 11 0.42 2.91 8.51
C VAL A 11 -0.70 1.90 8.25
N TYR A 12 -0.55 0.69 8.77
CA TYR A 12 -1.62 -0.29 8.77
C TYR A 12 -2.05 -0.58 10.20
N THR A 13 -3.36 -0.64 10.40
CA THR A 13 -3.99 -0.95 11.68
C THR A 13 -4.92 -2.14 11.51
N GLY A 14 -4.91 -3.05 12.48
CA GLY A 14 -5.68 -4.28 12.45
C GLY A 14 -5.48 -5.06 13.75
N ARG A 15 -5.19 -6.37 13.66
CA ARG A 15 -4.76 -7.16 14.84
C ARG A 15 -3.48 -6.60 15.47
N LEU A 16 -2.60 -6.05 14.63
CA LEU A 16 -1.39 -5.34 15.01
C LEU A 16 -1.37 -3.99 14.29
N THR A 17 -0.70 -3.03 14.91
CA THR A 17 -0.37 -1.74 14.28
C THR A 17 1.08 -1.80 13.85
N ALA A 18 1.37 -1.50 12.58
CA ALA A 18 2.74 -1.21 12.19
C ALA A 18 2.81 -0.11 11.13
N ARG A 19 4.03 0.41 11.00
CA ARG A 19 4.35 1.58 10.20
C ARG A 19 5.52 1.25 9.29
N LEU A 20 5.35 1.48 8.01
CA LEU A 20 6.41 1.45 7.03
C LEU A 20 6.90 2.89 6.81
N PRO A 21 8.16 3.21 7.16
CA PRO A 21 8.73 4.56 7.04
C PRO A 21 8.83 4.99 5.59
N GLU A 22 8.78 6.29 5.33
CA GLU A 22 8.69 6.88 4.00
C GLU A 22 9.64 6.26 2.97
N ALA A 23 9.09 5.74 1.86
CA ALA A 23 9.84 5.11 0.77
C ALA A 23 9.05 5.21 -0.54
N VAL A 24 9.71 4.95 -1.68
CA VAL A 24 9.03 4.82 -2.98
C VAL A 24 8.37 3.45 -3.02
N ARG A 25 7.04 3.43 -3.16
CA ARG A 25 6.27 2.19 -3.11
C ARG A 25 5.41 2.00 -4.32
N LEU A 26 5.33 0.74 -4.75
CA LEU A 26 4.33 0.29 -5.70
C LEU A 26 3.12 -0.23 -4.92
N LEU A 27 2.02 0.51 -5.03
CA LEU A 27 0.73 0.18 -4.46
C LEU A 27 -0.14 -0.47 -5.55
N MET A 28 -0.52 -1.73 -5.35
CA MET A 28 -1.39 -2.45 -6.30
C MET A 28 -2.79 -2.62 -5.72
N LEU A 29 -3.80 -2.05 -6.40
CA LEU A 29 -5.21 -2.33 -6.15
C LEU A 29 -5.72 -3.35 -7.18
N LYS A 30 -6.11 -4.50 -6.68
CA LYS A 30 -6.65 -5.61 -7.48
C LYS A 30 -8.17 -5.52 -7.62
N ALA A 31 -8.68 -6.16 -8.67
CA ALA A 31 -10.12 -6.16 -8.97
C ALA A 31 -10.94 -6.93 -7.91
N ASP A 32 -10.32 -7.89 -7.22
CA ASP A 32 -10.90 -8.61 -6.08
C ASP A 32 -10.94 -7.77 -4.79
N GLY A 33 -10.46 -6.52 -4.84
CA GLY A 33 -10.41 -5.60 -3.71
C GLY A 33 -9.16 -5.77 -2.83
N SER A 34 -8.28 -6.73 -3.11
CA SER A 34 -7.03 -6.88 -2.37
C SER A 34 -6.04 -5.77 -2.68
N PHE A 35 -5.22 -5.43 -1.69
CA PHE A 35 -4.24 -4.35 -1.75
C PHE A 35 -2.86 -4.81 -1.32
N LEU A 36 -1.86 -4.48 -2.14
CA LEU A 36 -0.47 -4.90 -1.96
C LEU A 36 0.43 -3.68 -1.92
N VAL A 37 1.41 -3.72 -1.02
CA VAL A 37 2.46 -2.71 -0.89
C VAL A 37 3.80 -3.37 -1.18
N HIS A 38 4.48 -2.92 -2.23
CA HIS A 38 5.85 -3.33 -2.57
C HIS A 38 6.82 -2.18 -2.36
N ASP A 39 8.07 -2.53 -2.12
CA ASP A 39 9.21 -1.61 -2.06
C ASP A 39 10.14 -1.86 -3.24
N ASP A 40 11.11 -0.97 -3.45
CA ASP A 40 12.08 -1.03 -4.54
C ASP A 40 13.24 -2.03 -4.31
N ALA A 41 13.29 -2.68 -3.12
CA ALA A 41 14.31 -3.65 -2.72
C ALA A 41 14.36 -4.96 -3.54
N GLY A 42 13.62 -5.06 -4.66
CA GLY A 42 13.70 -6.19 -5.61
C GLY A 42 13.00 -7.49 -5.19
N GLY A 43 12.32 -7.50 -4.04
CA GLY A 43 11.56 -8.65 -3.56
C GLY A 43 10.25 -8.87 -4.31
N PHE A 44 9.99 -10.11 -4.77
CA PHE A 44 8.71 -10.46 -5.41
C PHE A 44 7.53 -10.49 -4.43
N ARG A 45 7.81 -10.68 -3.13
CA ARG A 45 6.79 -10.70 -2.08
C ARG A 45 6.45 -9.27 -1.65
N PRO A 46 5.16 -8.95 -1.44
CA PRO A 46 4.76 -7.67 -0.89
C PRO A 46 5.25 -7.52 0.56
N LEU A 47 5.58 -6.29 0.96
CA LEU A 47 5.84 -5.95 2.36
C LEU A 47 4.57 -6.10 3.21
N ASN A 48 3.41 -5.75 2.64
CA ASN A 48 2.12 -5.90 3.28
C ASN A 48 1.04 -6.30 2.28
N CYS A 49 0.11 -7.15 2.71
CA CYS A 49 -1.01 -7.61 1.90
C CYS A 49 -2.31 -7.57 2.70
N ILE A 50 -3.29 -6.83 2.18
CA ILE A 50 -4.66 -6.84 2.67
C ILE A 50 -5.47 -7.73 1.72
N ARG A 51 -5.92 -8.90 2.20
CA ARG A 51 -6.71 -9.84 1.40
C ARG A 51 -8.20 -9.50 1.32
N LYS A 52 -8.69 -8.60 2.18
CA LYS A 52 -10.07 -8.11 2.16
C LYS A 52 -10.16 -6.83 1.33
N VAL A 53 -11.37 -6.39 1.01
CA VAL A 53 -11.63 -5.14 0.30
C VAL A 53 -10.94 -3.97 1.00
N PHE A 54 -9.98 -3.34 0.33
CA PHE A 54 -9.28 -2.17 0.83
C PHE A 54 -10.20 -0.95 0.89
N ARG A 55 -10.21 -0.28 2.05
CA ARG A 55 -10.93 0.97 2.27
C ARG A 55 -9.94 2.02 2.78
N PRO A 56 -9.51 2.97 1.93
CA PRO A 56 -8.62 4.03 2.36
C PRO A 56 -9.35 4.93 3.38
N ALA A 57 -8.64 5.38 4.41
CA ALA A 57 -9.12 6.49 5.22
C ALA A 57 -9.22 7.76 4.33
N SER A 58 -10.11 8.67 4.68
CA SER A 58 -10.43 9.92 3.95
C SER A 58 -9.22 10.78 3.56
N ASN A 59 -8.05 10.51 4.12
CA ASN A 59 -6.83 11.30 3.98
C ASN A 59 -5.87 10.72 2.94
N LEU A 60 -6.27 9.68 2.21
CA LEU A 60 -5.50 9.14 1.09
C LEU A 60 -5.66 10.05 -0.14
N VAL A 61 -5.25 11.31 0.03
CA VAL A 61 -4.97 12.22 -1.08
C VAL A 61 -3.65 11.72 -1.65
N THR A 62 -3.73 10.91 -2.72
CA THR A 62 -2.59 10.69 -3.61
C THR A 62 -2.23 12.02 -4.25
N SER A 63 -1.49 12.86 -3.52
CA SER A 63 -0.82 14.04 -4.06
C SER A 63 0.25 13.51 -5.01
N THR A 64 -0.14 13.42 -6.28
CA THR A 64 0.73 12.98 -7.36
C THR A 64 1.44 14.24 -7.83
N THR A 65 2.73 14.38 -7.52
CA THR A 65 3.65 15.17 -8.35
C THR A 65 4.35 14.21 -9.27
#